data_AF-A0A9E5WAX8-F1
#
_entry.id   AF-A0A9E5WAX8-F1
#
_cell.length_a   1.000
_cell.length_b   1.000
_cell.length_c   1.000
_cell.angle_alpha   90.00
_cell.angle_beta   90.00
_cell.angle_gamma   90.00
#
_symmetry.space_group_name_H-M   'P 1'
#
loop_
_entity.id
_entity.type
_entity.pdbx_description
1 polymer ?
#
loop_
_entity_poly.entity_id
_entity_poly.type
_entity_poly.pdbx_seq_one_letter_code
_entity_poly.pdbx_strand_id
1 'polypeptide(L)'
;MNPQWFGDSYDIVKRFFIEQLNAAGYQVLVDPMLTGEWNELKTDFYRFLKASPLTEKSTRKSALLLDPDIGIGKKKTKQHITIGDIADHLLRHEVVFSFDQSFSRVGNATEKIQEKLMLLKKTGNYGFYYDSHARFLFAAKSSEILYEVEQQILSSGLPSKRIVKI
;
A
#
# COMPACT_ATOMS: atom_id res chain seq x y z
N MET A 1 6.25 10.35 1.92
CA MET A 1 5.28 11.31 1.38
C MET A 1 5.75 12.76 1.62
N ASN A 2 5.90 13.56 0.55
CA ASN A 2 6.24 15.00 0.62
C ASN A 2 4.97 15.89 0.68
N PRO A 3 4.87 16.85 1.63
CA PRO A 3 3.64 17.59 1.89
C PRO A 3 3.17 18.48 0.74
N GLN A 4 4.05 18.82 -0.21
CA GLN A 4 3.67 19.60 -1.40
C GLN A 4 2.64 18.89 -2.29
N TRP A 5 2.51 17.56 -2.15
CA TRP A 5 1.57 16.73 -2.91
C TRP A 5 0.31 16.37 -2.11
N PHE A 6 0.17 16.87 -0.87
CA PHE A 6 -0.96 16.54 -0.03
C PHE A 6 -2.29 16.96 -0.66
N GLY A 7 -3.23 16.01 -0.75
CA GLY A 7 -4.56 16.21 -1.30
C GLY A 7 -4.65 16.01 -2.81
N ASP A 8 -3.61 15.47 -3.44
CA ASP A 8 -3.62 15.16 -4.86
C ASP A 8 -4.47 13.92 -5.21
N SER A 9 -4.46 13.56 -6.51
CA SER A 9 -5.20 12.39 -6.98
C SER A 9 -4.71 11.06 -6.38
N TYR A 10 -3.45 10.95 -5.95
CA TYR A 10 -2.94 9.74 -5.32
C TYR A 10 -3.50 9.58 -3.91
N ASP A 11 -3.61 10.66 -3.15
CA ASP A 11 -4.21 10.63 -1.81
C ASP A 11 -5.70 10.23 -1.85
N ILE A 12 -6.44 10.64 -2.88
CA ILE A 12 -7.82 10.18 -3.10
C ILE A 12 -7.87 8.66 -3.31
N VAL A 13 -6.93 8.10 -4.09
CA VAL A 13 -6.84 6.65 -4.30
C VAL A 13 -6.43 5.91 -3.02
N LYS A 14 -5.50 6.46 -2.22
CA LYS A 14 -5.15 5.91 -0.89
C LYS A 14 -6.39 5.85 0.00
N ARG A 15 -7.13 6.95 0.10
CA ARG A 15 -8.37 7.02 0.89
C ARG A 15 -9.38 5.98 0.42
N PHE A 16 -9.57 5.82 -0.90
CA PHE A 16 -10.46 4.79 -1.43
C PHE A 16 -10.08 3.39 -0.92
N PHE A 17 -8.80 3.00 -1.01
CA PHE A 17 -8.37 1.68 -0.53
C PHE A 17 -8.50 1.52 0.98
N ILE A 18 -8.23 2.58 1.74
CA ILE A 18 -8.45 2.62 3.19
C ILE A 18 -9.93 2.38 3.51
N GLU A 19 -10.84 3.05 2.80
CA GLU A 19 -12.28 2.87 2.98
C GLU A 19 -12.72 1.44 2.63
N GLN A 20 -12.17 0.83 1.58
CA GLN A 20 -12.45 -0.57 1.23
C GLN A 20 -11.98 -1.55 2.31
N LEU A 21 -10.76 -1.38 2.84
CA LEU A 21 -10.26 -2.24 3.90
C LEU A 21 -11.01 -2.02 5.22
N ASN A 22 -11.38 -0.79 5.55
CA ASN A 22 -12.25 -0.52 6.70
C ASN A 22 -13.61 -1.21 6.56
N ALA A 23 -14.20 -1.23 5.35
CA ALA A 23 -15.46 -1.92 5.08
C ALA A 23 -15.35 -3.45 5.22
N ALA A 24 -14.18 -4.02 4.91
CA ALA A 24 -13.86 -5.43 5.19
C ALA A 24 -13.49 -5.70 6.68
N GLY A 25 -13.63 -4.71 7.56
CA GLY A 25 -13.45 -4.88 9.01
C GLY A 25 -12.01 -4.67 9.50
N TYR A 26 -11.07 -4.25 8.65
CA TYR A 26 -9.72 -3.92 9.07
C TYR A 26 -9.66 -2.60 9.82
N GLN A 27 -8.76 -2.49 10.81
CA GLN A 27 -8.22 -1.19 11.22
C GLN A 27 -7.07 -0.85 10.28
N VAL A 28 -7.22 0.22 9.51
CA VAL A 28 -6.13 0.67 8.64
C VAL A 28 -5.24 1.66 9.39
N LEU A 29 -3.99 1.24 9.58
CA LEU A 29 -2.91 2.08 10.10
C LEU A 29 -2.08 2.63 8.93
N VAL A 30 -1.48 3.80 9.09
CA VAL A 30 -0.65 4.42 8.06
C VAL A 30 0.71 4.80 8.63
N ASP A 31 1.77 4.34 7.96
CA ASP A 31 3.10 4.91 8.03
C ASP A 31 3.33 5.78 6.79
N PRO A 32 3.20 7.11 6.91
CA PRO A 32 3.27 7.99 5.77
C PRO A 32 4.69 8.27 5.26
N MET A 33 5.72 7.70 5.92
CA MET A 33 7.14 7.87 5.59
C MET A 33 7.48 9.30 5.18
N LEU A 34 7.18 10.22 6.09
CA LEU A 34 7.20 11.66 5.82
C LEU A 34 8.58 12.10 5.32
N THR A 35 8.58 12.79 4.18
CA THR A 35 9.72 13.52 3.65
C THR A 35 9.39 15.02 3.69
N GLY A 36 10.37 15.86 4.04
CA GLY A 36 10.14 17.30 4.21
C GLY A 36 9.46 17.69 5.53
N GLU A 37 9.06 18.96 5.62
CA GLU A 37 8.53 19.59 6.84
C GLU A 37 6.98 19.55 6.85
N TRP A 38 6.41 18.74 7.73
CA TRP A 38 4.96 18.49 7.77
C TRP A 38 4.17 19.36 8.75
N ASN A 39 4.84 19.97 9.73
CA ASN A 39 4.23 20.86 10.73
C ASN A 39 2.82 20.38 11.18
N GLU A 40 1.82 21.25 11.10
CA GLU A 40 0.44 20.98 11.53
C GLU A 40 -0.37 20.11 10.55
N LEU A 41 0.12 19.89 9.31
CA LEU A 41 -0.61 19.17 8.26
C LEU A 41 -0.72 17.66 8.52
N LYS A 42 0.10 17.11 9.42
CA LYS A 42 0.09 15.68 9.73
C LYS A 42 -1.29 15.21 10.23
N THR A 43 -1.95 16.03 11.05
CA THR A 43 -3.30 15.73 11.56
C THR A 43 -4.33 15.77 10.44
N ASP A 44 -4.22 16.74 9.54
CA ASP A 44 -5.12 16.87 8.39
C ASP A 44 -4.96 15.72 7.40
N PHE A 45 -3.73 15.20 7.23
CA PHE A 45 -3.46 14.02 6.43
C PHE A 45 -4.19 12.77 6.93
N TYR A 46 -4.06 12.44 8.22
CA TYR A 46 -4.77 11.29 8.79
C TYR A 46 -6.28 11.47 8.72
N ARG A 47 -6.77 12.69 8.98
CA ARG A 47 -8.20 13.02 8.86
C ARG A 47 -8.70 12.83 7.43
N PHE A 48 -7.95 13.31 6.44
CA PHE A 48 -8.29 13.20 5.02
C PHE A 48 -8.39 11.73 4.59
N LEU A 49 -7.38 10.93 4.95
CA LEU A 49 -7.31 9.51 4.62
C LEU A 49 -8.30 8.64 5.40
N LYS A 50 -8.87 9.16 6.50
CA LYS A 50 -9.70 8.41 7.46
C LYS A 50 -8.97 7.19 8.01
N ALA A 51 -7.72 7.38 8.41
CA ALA A 51 -6.88 6.32 8.93
C ALA A 51 -6.13 6.75 10.19
N SER A 52 -5.68 5.74 10.93
CA SER A 52 -4.96 5.93 12.18
C SER A 52 -3.44 5.94 11.96
N PRO A 53 -2.67 6.68 12.77
CA PRO A 53 -1.21 6.58 12.76
C PRO A 53 -0.75 5.19 13.20
N LEU A 54 0.37 4.70 12.65
CA LEU A 54 0.99 3.42 13.04
C LEU A 54 1.25 3.27 14.56
N THR A 55 1.37 4.37 15.30
CA THR A 55 1.58 4.36 16.76
C THR A 55 0.34 3.95 17.56
N GLU A 56 -0.85 3.94 16.95
CA GLU A 56 -2.05 3.45 17.61
C GLU A 56 -2.04 1.92 17.76
N LYS A 57 -2.49 1.45 18.92
CA LYS A 57 -2.68 0.01 19.14
C LYS A 57 -3.89 -0.46 18.33
N SER A 58 -3.70 -1.54 17.57
CA SER A 58 -4.83 -2.26 16.99
C SER A 58 -5.39 -3.26 17.98
N THR A 59 -6.70 -3.25 18.20
CA THR A 59 -7.43 -4.27 18.98
C THR A 59 -8.15 -5.28 18.09
N ARG A 60 -8.09 -5.09 16.76
CA ARG A 60 -8.74 -5.93 15.75
C ARG A 60 -7.76 -6.32 14.63
N LYS A 61 -8.27 -7.04 13.62
CA LYS A 61 -7.57 -7.28 12.34
C LYS A 61 -7.04 -5.97 11.79
N SER A 62 -5.75 -5.91 11.44
CA SER A 62 -5.11 -4.66 11.00
C SER A 62 -4.52 -4.79 9.61
N ALA A 63 -4.65 -3.70 8.87
CA ALA A 63 -3.96 -3.47 7.61
C ALA A 63 -3.03 -2.27 7.77
N LEU A 64 -1.87 -2.30 7.13
CA LEU A 64 -0.91 -1.20 7.13
C LEU A 64 -0.73 -0.63 5.73
N LEU A 65 -0.96 0.67 5.58
CA LEU A 65 -0.48 1.45 4.45
C LEU A 65 0.95 1.93 4.74
N LEU A 66 1.89 1.54 3.88
CA LEU A 66 3.18 2.20 3.75
C LEU A 66 3.10 3.23 2.61
N ASP A 67 3.40 4.50 2.88
CA ASP A 67 3.29 5.57 1.88
C ASP A 67 4.66 6.23 1.58
N PRO A 68 5.60 5.47 0.99
CA PRO A 68 6.89 6.02 0.61
C PRO A 68 6.73 7.18 -0.38
N ASP A 69 7.67 8.11 -0.36
CA ASP A 69 7.66 9.28 -1.27
C ASP A 69 7.74 8.87 -2.76
N ILE A 70 8.48 7.79 -3.08
CA ILE A 70 8.61 7.29 -4.45
C ILE A 70 8.00 5.90 -4.61
N GLY A 71 8.27 4.94 -3.73
CA GLY A 71 7.70 3.60 -3.88
C GLY A 71 8.53 2.47 -3.34
N ILE A 72 8.47 1.32 -4.02
CA ILE A 72 9.14 0.09 -3.60
C ILE A 72 10.43 -0.08 -4.41
N GLY A 73 11.58 0.08 -3.75
CA GLY A 73 12.90 -0.05 -4.33
C GLY A 73 13.62 -1.35 -3.97
N LYS A 74 14.81 -1.54 -4.55
CA LYS A 74 15.73 -2.65 -4.20
C LYS A 74 16.46 -2.42 -2.88
N LYS A 75 16.58 -1.16 -2.45
CA LYS A 75 17.26 -0.75 -1.21
C LYS A 75 16.36 0.23 -0.48
N LYS A 76 16.37 0.14 0.86
CA LYS A 76 15.64 1.06 1.72
C LYS A 76 16.30 2.44 1.67
N THR A 77 15.52 3.48 1.45
CA THR A 77 15.96 4.88 1.54
C THR A 77 14.86 5.72 2.20
N LYS A 78 15.08 7.02 2.38
CA LYS A 78 14.02 7.93 2.86
C LYS A 78 12.77 7.95 1.97
N GLN A 79 12.93 7.60 0.69
CA GLN A 79 11.86 7.65 -0.30
C GLN A 79 11.40 6.27 -0.78
N HIS A 80 12.08 5.20 -0.35
CA HIS A 80 11.79 3.84 -0.80
C HIS A 80 11.72 2.86 0.37
N ILE A 81 10.73 1.98 0.32
CA ILE A 81 10.72 0.72 1.08
C ILE A 81 11.18 -0.44 0.20
N THR A 82 11.42 -1.59 0.81
CA THR A 82 11.72 -2.84 0.12
C THR A 82 10.63 -3.89 0.33
N ILE A 83 10.66 -4.94 -0.50
CA ILE A 83 9.82 -6.13 -0.26
C ILE A 83 10.14 -6.79 1.09
N GLY A 84 11.39 -6.70 1.54
CA GLY A 84 11.78 -7.15 2.88
C GLY A 84 11.06 -6.38 3.98
N ASP A 85 11.02 -5.04 3.89
CA ASP A 85 10.29 -4.20 4.85
C ASP A 85 8.79 -4.57 4.89
N ILE A 86 8.17 -4.82 3.72
CA ILE A 86 6.77 -5.25 3.64
C ILE A 86 6.56 -6.59 4.34
N ALA A 87 7.44 -7.57 4.09
CA ALA A 87 7.38 -8.88 4.72
C ALA A 87 7.54 -8.80 6.26
N ASP A 88 8.41 -7.92 6.74
CA ASP A 88 8.60 -7.69 8.18
C ASP A 88 7.35 -7.09 8.83
N HIS A 89 6.64 -6.19 8.14
CA HIS A 89 5.37 -5.64 8.64
C HIS A 89 4.24 -6.67 8.63
N LEU A 90 4.25 -7.62 7.70
CA LEU A 90 3.31 -8.76 7.70
C LEU A 90 3.47 -9.68 8.93
N LEU A 91 4.56 -9.55 9.70
CA LEU A 91 4.67 -10.21 11.01
C LEU A 91 3.64 -9.72 12.03
N ARG A 92 3.12 -8.50 11.86
CA ARG A 92 2.23 -7.82 12.83
C ARG A 92 0.87 -7.42 12.25
N HIS A 93 0.75 -7.36 10.93
CA HIS A 93 -0.45 -6.99 10.21
C HIS A 93 -0.89 -8.12 9.28
N GLU A 94 -2.20 -8.29 9.10
CA GLU A 94 -2.74 -9.30 8.19
C GLU A 94 -2.54 -8.90 6.72
N VAL A 95 -2.61 -7.59 6.46
CA VAL A 95 -2.44 -6.99 5.14
C VAL A 95 -1.44 -5.84 5.25
N VAL A 96 -0.50 -5.78 4.32
CA VAL A 96 0.34 -4.60 4.10
C VAL A 96 0.14 -4.18 2.66
N PHE A 97 -0.18 -2.90 2.45
CA PHE A 97 -0.26 -2.34 1.11
C PHE A 97 0.59 -1.09 1.02
N SER A 98 1.15 -0.84 -0.15
CA SER A 98 2.10 0.25 -0.34
C SER A 98 1.87 0.95 -1.66
N PHE A 99 1.94 2.28 -1.61
CA PHE A 99 2.06 3.11 -2.79
C PHE A 99 3.38 2.83 -3.52
N ASP A 100 3.36 2.86 -4.85
CA ASP A 100 4.53 2.50 -5.64
C ASP A 100 4.61 3.22 -7.00
N GLN A 101 5.33 4.33 -7.06
CA GLN A 101 5.66 5.03 -8.31
C GLN A 101 7.07 4.72 -8.83
N SER A 102 7.72 3.66 -8.37
CA SER A 102 9.09 3.35 -8.79
C SER A 102 9.22 2.84 -10.24
N PHE A 103 8.20 3.07 -11.08
CA PHE A 103 8.12 2.64 -12.46
C PHE A 103 8.57 3.78 -13.37
N SER A 104 9.84 3.74 -13.79
CA SER A 104 10.37 4.64 -14.82
C SER A 104 9.58 4.53 -16.13
N ARG A 105 9.46 5.63 -16.87
CA ARG A 105 8.86 5.64 -18.23
C ARG A 105 9.63 4.75 -19.22
N VAL A 106 10.91 4.52 -18.96
CA VAL A 106 11.79 3.63 -19.73
C VAL A 106 11.78 2.27 -19.04
N GLY A 107 10.96 1.34 -19.53
CA GLY A 107 10.87 -0.04 -19.04
C GLY A 107 9.44 -0.59 -19.03
N ASN A 108 9.33 -1.91 -19.11
CA ASN A 108 8.04 -2.60 -19.07
C ASN A 108 7.52 -2.65 -17.62
N ALA A 109 6.44 -1.91 -17.32
CA ALA A 109 5.86 -1.89 -15.99
C ALA A 109 5.41 -3.29 -15.52
N THR A 110 4.93 -4.11 -16.45
CA THR A 110 4.48 -5.48 -16.18
C THR A 110 5.62 -6.36 -15.67
N GLU A 111 6.80 -6.30 -16.31
CA GLU A 111 7.98 -7.06 -15.88
C GLU A 111 8.40 -6.66 -14.47
N LYS A 112 8.44 -5.35 -14.17
CA LYS A 112 8.78 -4.86 -12.82
C LYS A 112 7.76 -5.27 -11.76
N ILE A 113 6.47 -5.27 -12.10
CA ILE A 113 5.40 -5.79 -11.22
C ILE A 113 5.65 -7.27 -10.93
N GLN A 114 5.88 -8.07 -11.98
CA GLN A 114 6.14 -9.51 -11.84
C GLN A 114 7.40 -9.78 -11.01
N GLU A 115 8.49 -9.03 -11.22
CA GLU A 115 9.70 -9.14 -10.40
C GLU A 115 9.40 -8.91 -8.91
N LYS A 116 8.67 -7.85 -8.57
CA LYS A 116 8.32 -7.54 -7.18
C LYS A 116 7.40 -8.58 -6.56
N LEU A 117 6.41 -9.06 -7.31
CA LEU A 117 5.54 -10.15 -6.86
C LEU A 117 6.32 -11.45 -6.65
N MET A 118 7.27 -11.77 -7.54
CA MET A 118 8.13 -12.94 -7.38
C MET A 118 9.06 -12.81 -6.17
N LEU A 119 9.58 -11.62 -5.88
CA LEU A 119 10.33 -11.35 -4.66
C LEU A 119 9.47 -11.52 -3.41
N LEU A 120 8.22 -11.06 -3.43
CA LEU A 120 7.28 -11.24 -2.32
C LEU A 120 6.95 -12.73 -2.10
N LYS A 121 6.75 -13.48 -3.19
CA LYS A 121 6.56 -14.93 -3.13
C LYS A 121 7.76 -15.66 -2.52
N LYS A 122 8.98 -15.22 -2.84
CA LYS A 122 10.21 -15.77 -2.24
C LYS A 122 10.32 -15.53 -0.74
N THR A 123 9.64 -14.52 -0.19
CA THR A 123 9.55 -14.32 1.27
C THR A 123 8.43 -15.13 1.92
N GLY A 124 7.75 -16.00 1.17
CA GLY A 124 6.64 -16.81 1.65
C GLY A 124 5.31 -16.05 1.75
N ASN A 125 5.22 -14.86 1.15
CA ASN A 125 4.03 -14.03 1.18
C ASN A 125 3.36 -13.97 -0.20
N TYR A 126 2.10 -13.56 -0.21
CA TYR A 126 1.27 -13.44 -1.40
C TYR A 126 1.01 -11.98 -1.69
N GLY A 127 0.83 -11.62 -2.95
CA GLY A 127 0.40 -10.27 -3.30
C GLY A 127 -0.19 -10.13 -4.69
N PHE A 128 -0.83 -8.99 -4.91
CA PHE A 128 -1.24 -8.52 -6.22
C PHE A 128 -0.92 -7.02 -6.34
N TYR A 129 -0.80 -6.54 -7.57
CA TYR A 129 -0.74 -5.13 -7.86
C TYR A 129 -2.09 -4.60 -8.35
N TYR A 130 -2.48 -3.45 -7.85
CA TYR A 130 -3.41 -2.56 -8.56
C TYR A 130 -2.61 -1.73 -9.57
N ASP A 131 -2.75 -2.03 -10.86
CA ASP A 131 -2.04 -1.38 -11.96
C ASP A 131 -2.86 -0.25 -12.60
N SER A 132 -2.62 0.95 -12.10
CA SER A 132 -3.16 2.19 -12.65
C SER A 132 -2.08 3.28 -12.72
N HIS A 133 -2.47 4.54 -12.90
CA HIS A 133 -1.53 5.66 -12.69
C HIS A 133 -1.04 5.71 -11.24
N ALA A 134 -1.93 5.44 -10.29
CA ALA A 134 -1.65 5.27 -8.86
C ALA A 134 -1.49 3.77 -8.57
N ARG A 135 -0.25 3.27 -8.54
CA ARG A 135 -0.01 1.82 -8.33
C ARG A 135 0.13 1.49 -6.86
N PHE A 136 -0.44 0.36 -6.49
CA PHE A 136 -0.34 -0.18 -5.14
C PHE A 136 -0.02 -1.66 -5.19
N LEU A 137 0.94 -2.08 -4.37
CA LEU A 137 1.12 -3.49 -4.02
C LEU A 137 0.24 -3.78 -2.82
N PHE A 138 -0.55 -4.85 -2.87
CA PHE A 138 -1.20 -5.46 -1.71
C PHE A 138 -0.50 -6.78 -1.41
N ALA A 139 -0.20 -7.01 -0.14
CA ALA A 139 0.48 -8.19 0.33
C ALA A 139 -0.19 -8.77 1.58
N ALA A 140 -0.16 -10.10 1.70
CA ALA A 140 -0.65 -10.85 2.86
C ALA A 140 0.15 -12.14 3.05
N LYS A 141 0.10 -12.73 4.25
CA LYS A 141 0.71 -14.05 4.53
C LYS A 141 -0.06 -15.22 3.95
N SER A 142 -1.33 -15.03 3.62
CA SER A 142 -2.24 -16.08 3.17
C SER A 142 -2.92 -15.64 1.88
N SER A 143 -3.07 -16.60 0.96
CA SER A 143 -3.82 -16.42 -0.28
C SER A 143 -5.29 -16.11 -0.02
N GLU A 144 -5.87 -16.65 1.05
CA GLU A 144 -7.27 -16.47 1.43
C GLU A 144 -7.53 -15.03 1.85
N ILE A 145 -6.68 -14.46 2.72
CA ILE A 145 -6.74 -13.05 3.13
C ILE A 145 -6.60 -12.13 1.91
N LEU A 146 -5.63 -12.43 1.04
CA LEU A 146 -5.40 -11.62 -0.14
C LEU A 146 -6.60 -11.66 -1.11
N TYR A 147 -7.23 -12.83 -1.25
CA TYR A 147 -8.43 -13.00 -2.06
C TYR A 147 -9.62 -12.23 -1.49
N GLU A 148 -9.82 -12.22 -0.17
CA GLU A 148 -10.85 -11.40 0.51
C GLU A 148 -10.66 -9.91 0.18
N VAL A 149 -9.44 -9.40 0.29
CA VAL A 149 -9.11 -8.00 -0.06
C VAL A 149 -9.35 -7.74 -1.55
N GLU A 150 -8.94 -8.65 -2.44
CA GLU A 150 -9.21 -8.56 -3.88
C GLU A 150 -10.71 -8.45 -4.16
N GLN A 151 -11.53 -9.33 -3.58
CA GLN A 151 -12.99 -9.32 -3.78
C GLN A 151 -13.63 -8.04 -3.22
N GLN A 152 -13.20 -7.58 -2.05
CA GLN A 152 -13.69 -6.32 -1.49
C GLN A 152 -13.40 -5.15 -2.44
N ILE A 153 -12.17 -5.05 -2.96
CA ILE A 153 -11.79 -4.01 -3.90
C ILE A 153 -12.58 -4.11 -5.20
N LEU A 154 -12.77 -5.31 -5.76
CA LEU A 154 -13.52 -5.51 -7.00
C LEU A 154 -15.02 -5.21 -6.82
N SER A 155 -15.60 -5.48 -5.65
CA SER A 155 -17.00 -5.21 -5.34
C SER A 155 -17.38 -3.72 -5.43
N SER A 156 -16.39 -2.83 -5.38
CA SER A 156 -16.56 -1.39 -5.59
C SER A 156 -16.84 -0.98 -7.05
N GLY A 157 -16.75 -1.93 -8.00
CA GLY A 157 -16.88 -1.69 -9.43
C GLY A 157 -15.54 -1.48 -10.15
N LEU A 158 -14.41 -1.68 -9.47
CA LEU A 158 -13.10 -1.64 -10.12
C LEU A 158 -12.95 -2.78 -11.15
N PRO A 159 -12.47 -2.50 -12.38
CA PRO A 159 -12.27 -3.53 -13.38
C PRO A 159 -11.18 -4.53 -12.95
N SER A 160 -11.49 -5.83 -13.01
CA SER A 160 -10.54 -6.91 -12.66
C SER A 160 -9.24 -6.88 -13.47
N LYS A 161 -9.26 -6.35 -14.70
CA LYS A 161 -8.05 -6.14 -15.52
C LYS A 161 -7.01 -5.20 -14.89
N ARG A 162 -7.37 -4.46 -13.84
CA ARG A 162 -6.45 -3.62 -13.06
C ARG A 162 -5.69 -4.40 -11.99
N ILE A 163 -6.05 -5.66 -11.75
CA ILE A 163 -5.39 -6.51 -10.76
C ILE A 163 -4.38 -7.42 -11.47
N VAL A 164 -3.10 -7.30 -11.11
CA VAL A 164 -1.99 -8.11 -11.66
C VAL A 164 -1.48 -9.05 -10.58
N LYS A 165 -1.39 -10.35 -10.89
CA LYS A 165 -0.97 -11.43 -9.99
C LYS A 165 -0.06 -12.45 -10.70
N ILE A 166 0.59 -13.33 -9.93
CA ILE A 166 1.51 -14.39 -10.40
C ILE A 166 1.16 -15.76 -9.82
#